data_AF-A2XCZ4-F1
#
_entry.id   AF-A2XCZ4-F1
#
_cell.length_a   1.000
_cell.length_b   1.000
_cell.length_c   1.000
_cell.angle_alpha   90.00
_cell.angle_beta   90.00
_cell.angle_gamma   90.00
#
_symmetry.space_group_name_H-M   'P 1'
#
loop_
_entity.id
_entity.type
_entity.pdbx_description
1 polymer ?
#
loop_
_entity_poly.entity_id
_entity_poly.type
_entity_poly.pdbx_seq_one_letter_code
_entity_poly.pdbx_strand_id
1 'polypeptide(L)'
;MAAAAGWLRRAAAAAAAPRLPSGLPILPTPPPAPLTEAQSFVLPGIGAAVAGGMDLMAVPKKKVSKYKKGLRNGPKALKPVPVIVRCRCCGRVKLPHFYCCSGEKGNPGDSSS
;
A
#
# COMPACT_ATOMS: atom_id res chain seq x y z
N MET A 1 33.84 29.96 27.97
CA MET A 1 33.17 29.93 26.66
C MET A 1 31.91 29.10 26.80
N ALA A 2 30.75 29.75 26.68
CA ALA A 2 29.44 29.15 26.82
C ALA A 2 29.00 28.42 25.54
N ALA A 3 28.24 27.34 25.70
CA ALA A 3 27.30 26.88 24.68
C ALA A 3 26.12 26.21 25.38
N ALA A 4 25.02 26.96 25.47
CA ALA A 4 23.71 26.49 25.88
C ALA A 4 23.06 25.74 24.70
N ALA A 5 22.61 24.50 24.92
CA ALA A 5 21.65 23.83 24.04
C ALA A 5 21.06 22.61 24.76
N GLY A 6 19.75 22.62 24.99
CA GLY A 6 19.05 21.49 25.59
C GLY A 6 17.56 21.81 25.74
N TRP A 7 16.88 21.93 24.61
CA TRP A 7 15.48 22.33 24.51
C TRP A 7 14.51 21.26 25.05
N LEU A 8 13.56 21.76 25.84
CA LEU A 8 12.23 21.28 26.25
C LEU A 8 11.89 19.79 26.06
N ARG A 9 11.58 19.15 27.19
CA ARG A 9 10.90 17.85 27.30
C ARG A 9 9.49 17.95 26.69
N ARG A 10 9.17 17.08 25.74
CA ARG A 10 7.81 16.95 25.18
C ARG A 10 6.91 16.23 26.18
N ALA A 11 5.87 16.92 26.66
CA ALA A 11 4.78 16.31 27.42
C ALA A 11 3.92 15.47 26.47
N ALA A 12 3.74 14.18 26.77
CA ALA A 12 2.78 13.32 26.12
C ALA A 12 1.40 13.57 26.74
N ALA A 13 0.55 14.34 26.06
CA ALA A 13 -0.86 14.39 26.38
C ALA A 13 -1.54 13.13 25.82
N ALA A 14 -1.90 12.19 26.70
CA ALA A 14 -2.81 11.11 26.38
C ALA A 14 -4.22 11.68 26.24
N ALA A 15 -4.56 12.20 25.06
CA ALA A 15 -5.93 12.52 24.70
C ALA A 15 -6.66 11.20 24.42
N ALA A 16 -7.36 10.68 25.43
CA ALA A 16 -8.33 9.61 25.27
C ALA A 16 -9.48 10.12 24.38
N ALA A 17 -9.46 9.77 23.09
CA ALA A 17 -10.60 10.00 22.21
C ALA A 17 -11.79 9.13 22.67
N PRO A 18 -12.99 9.69 22.87
CA PRO A 18 -14.17 8.91 23.19
C PRO A 18 -14.53 8.03 22.00
N ARG A 19 -14.88 6.78 22.29
CA ARG A 19 -15.22 5.76 21.29
C ARG A 19 -16.68 5.99 20.88
N LEU A 20 -16.91 6.43 19.65
CA LEU A 20 -18.26 6.57 19.12
C LEU A 20 -18.91 5.18 18.97
N PRO A 21 -20.13 4.95 19.48
CA PRO A 21 -20.85 3.71 19.25
C PRO A 21 -21.34 3.65 17.80
N SER A 22 -20.94 2.59 17.10
CA SER A 22 -21.44 2.21 15.79
C SER A 22 -22.88 1.71 15.91
N GLY A 23 -23.85 2.56 15.56
CA GLY A 23 -25.26 2.19 15.63
C GLY A 23 -26.14 3.15 14.85
N LEU A 24 -26.03 3.14 13.51
CA LEU A 24 -27.08 3.70 12.65
C LEU A 24 -27.94 2.54 12.13
N PRO A 25 -29.28 2.59 12.28
CA PRO A 25 -30.15 1.59 11.67
C PRO A 25 -30.12 1.73 10.15
N ILE A 26 -30.02 0.59 9.46
CA ILE A 26 -30.17 0.48 8.00
C ILE A 26 -31.60 0.90 7.67
N LEU A 27 -31.76 2.10 7.10
CA LEU A 27 -33.02 2.54 6.52
C LEU A 27 -33.21 1.81 5.17
N PRO A 28 -34.38 1.21 4.88
CA PRO A 28 -34.60 0.54 3.61
C PRO A 28 -34.54 1.54 2.46
N THR A 29 -33.72 1.22 1.45
CA THR A 29 -33.60 1.95 0.19
C THR A 29 -34.96 2.06 -0.52
N PRO A 30 -35.45 3.26 -0.88
CA PRO A 30 -36.65 3.39 -1.69
C PRO A 30 -36.41 2.90 -3.14
N PRO A 31 -37.44 2.37 -3.82
CA PRO A 31 -37.32 1.84 -5.18
C PRO A 31 -36.99 2.95 -6.21
N PRO A 32 -36.30 2.60 -7.31
CA PRO A 32 -35.86 3.58 -8.31
C PRO A 32 -37.04 4.14 -9.10
N ALA A 33 -37.24 5.46 -9.02
CA ALA A 33 -38.16 6.19 -9.90
C ALA A 33 -37.58 6.29 -11.33
N PRO A 34 -38.42 6.31 -12.38
CA PRO A 34 -37.96 6.41 -13.76
C PRO A 34 -37.26 7.74 -14.00
N LEU A 35 -36.08 7.67 -14.62
CA LEU A 35 -35.23 8.81 -14.96
C LEU A 35 -35.87 9.61 -16.09
N THR A 36 -36.66 10.62 -15.72
CA THR A 36 -37.10 11.65 -16.66
C THR A 36 -35.92 12.57 -16.96
N GLU A 37 -35.40 12.37 -18.17
CA GLU A 37 -34.77 13.33 -19.08
C GLU A 37 -34.76 14.80 -18.63
N ALA A 38 -33.57 15.42 -18.73
CA ALA A 38 -33.32 16.86 -18.69
C ALA A 38 -33.54 17.59 -17.35
N GLN A 39 -32.70 17.32 -16.36
CA GLN A 39 -32.33 18.36 -15.39
C GLN A 39 -31.02 19.02 -15.83
N SER A 40 -31.16 19.97 -16.75
CA SER A 40 -30.21 21.05 -16.90
C SER A 40 -30.06 21.74 -15.54
N PHE A 41 -28.98 21.47 -14.83
CA PHE A 41 -28.55 22.28 -13.68
C PHE A 41 -28.13 23.66 -14.21
N VAL A 42 -29.11 24.50 -14.50
CA VAL A 42 -28.92 25.93 -14.72
C VAL A 42 -28.88 26.56 -13.34
N LEU A 43 -27.69 26.66 -12.76
CA LEU A 43 -27.44 27.61 -11.68
C LEU A 43 -27.49 29.01 -12.30
N PRO A 44 -28.38 29.93 -11.87
CA PRO A 44 -28.43 31.27 -12.44
C PRO A 44 -27.09 31.97 -12.16
N GLY A 45 -26.28 32.20 -13.20
CA GLY A 45 -25.02 32.93 -13.11
C GLY A 45 -23.74 32.15 -13.40
N ILE A 46 -23.80 30.85 -13.68
CA ILE A 46 -22.61 30.10 -14.13
C ILE A 46 -23.01 29.36 -15.41
N GLY A 47 -22.61 29.92 -16.55
CA GLY A 47 -22.91 29.35 -17.86
C GLY A 47 -22.53 27.87 -17.90
N ALA A 48 -23.40 27.08 -18.53
CA ALA A 48 -23.22 25.64 -18.73
C ALA A 48 -21.86 25.38 -19.39
N ALA A 49 -20.85 25.09 -18.59
CA ALA A 49 -19.62 24.49 -19.08
C ALA A 49 -19.97 23.05 -19.41
N VAL A 50 -20.28 22.81 -20.69
CA VAL A 50 -20.24 21.50 -21.31
C VAL A 50 -18.84 20.95 -21.08
N ALA A 51 -18.64 20.26 -19.95
CA ALA A 51 -17.49 19.41 -19.73
C ALA A 51 -17.65 18.25 -20.71
N GLY A 52 -17.05 18.39 -21.90
CA GLY A 52 -17.09 17.40 -22.95
C GLY A 52 -16.70 16.02 -22.41
N GLY A 53 -17.43 14.99 -22.83
CA GLY A 53 -17.34 13.60 -22.36
C GLY A 53 -16.05 12.85 -22.70
N MET A 54 -14.89 13.52 -22.68
CA MET A 54 -13.56 12.93 -22.89
C MET A 54 -12.69 12.99 -21.62
N ASP A 55 -13.22 13.50 -20.51
CA ASP A 55 -12.50 13.76 -19.24
C ASP A 55 -12.52 12.57 -18.26
N LEU A 56 -12.95 11.37 -18.70
CA LEU A 56 -13.04 10.18 -17.83
C LEU A 56 -11.70 9.45 -17.61
N MET A 57 -10.63 9.83 -18.30
CA MET A 57 -9.30 9.34 -18.00
C MET A 57 -8.59 10.36 -17.12
N ALA A 58 -8.47 10.07 -15.83
CA ALA A 58 -7.73 10.91 -14.90
C ALA A 58 -6.26 11.00 -15.33
N VAL A 59 -5.91 12.08 -16.05
CA VAL A 59 -4.53 12.35 -16.49
C VAL A 59 -3.74 12.96 -15.32
N PRO A 60 -2.51 12.50 -15.04
CA PRO A 60 -1.64 13.13 -14.05
C PRO A 60 -1.44 14.63 -14.36
N LYS A 61 -2.02 15.50 -13.53
CA LYS A 61 -1.98 16.95 -13.75
C LYS A 61 -0.57 17.55 -13.73
N LYS A 62 0.35 16.95 -12.96
CA LYS A 62 1.74 17.40 -12.78
C LYS A 62 2.68 16.21 -12.66
N LYS A 63 3.89 16.36 -13.20
CA LYS A 63 4.97 15.38 -13.06
C LYS A 63 5.35 15.20 -11.59
N VAL A 64 5.50 13.94 -11.14
CA VAL A 64 5.95 13.65 -9.78
C VAL A 64 7.47 13.86 -9.67
N SER A 65 7.93 14.55 -8.63
CA SER A 65 9.36 14.77 -8.37
C SER A 65 10.12 13.48 -8.01
N LYS A 66 11.43 13.46 -8.25
CA LYS A 66 12.30 12.31 -7.89
C LYS A 66 12.18 11.94 -6.42
N TYR A 67 12.13 12.94 -5.53
CA TYR A 67 11.94 12.76 -4.08
C TYR A 67 10.63 12.02 -3.75
N LYS A 68 9.48 12.49 -4.28
CA LYS A 68 8.17 11.85 -4.04
C LYS A 68 8.08 10.44 -4.65
N LYS A 69 8.76 10.19 -5.78
CA LYS A 69 8.88 8.84 -6.34
C LYS A 69 9.73 7.94 -5.45
N GLY A 70 10.84 8.46 -4.92
CA GLY A 70 11.74 7.75 -4.00
C GLY A 70 11.04 7.33 -2.71
N LEU A 71 10.30 8.22 -2.07
CA LEU A 71 9.55 7.88 -0.84
C LEU A 71 8.49 6.79 -1.07
N ARG A 72 7.82 6.79 -2.23
CA ARG A 72 6.83 5.75 -2.58
C ARG A 72 7.47 4.39 -2.91
N ASN A 73 8.70 4.38 -3.41
CA ASN A 73 9.39 3.16 -3.84
C ASN A 73 10.41 2.64 -2.83
N GLY A 74 10.92 3.49 -1.92
CA GLY A 74 11.96 3.14 -0.95
C GLY A 74 11.57 1.96 -0.06
N PRO A 75 10.35 1.92 0.51
CA PRO A 75 9.90 0.78 1.32
C PRO A 75 9.72 -0.53 0.54
N LYS A 76 9.77 -0.51 -0.80
CA LYS A 76 9.60 -1.69 -1.66
C LYS A 76 10.93 -2.38 -1.98
N ALA A 77 11.99 -2.08 -1.23
CA ALA A 77 13.26 -2.77 -1.38
C ALA A 77 13.10 -4.26 -1.06
N LEU A 78 13.82 -5.09 -1.82
CA LEU A 78 13.91 -6.52 -1.54
C LEU A 78 14.60 -6.70 -0.18
N LYS A 79 13.92 -7.35 0.76
CA LYS A 79 14.52 -7.72 2.05
C LYS A 79 15.50 -8.88 1.81
N PRO A 80 16.70 -8.87 2.40
CA PRO A 80 17.60 -10.02 2.31
C PRO A 80 16.94 -11.24 2.98
N VAL A 81 17.04 -12.40 2.34
CA VAL A 81 16.55 -13.66 2.91
C VAL A 81 17.57 -14.11 3.96
N PRO A 82 17.19 -14.20 5.25
CA PRO A 82 18.15 -14.34 6.35
C PRO A 82 18.80 -15.72 6.43
N VAL A 83 18.14 -16.74 5.86
CA VAL A 83 18.60 -18.13 5.95
C VAL A 83 18.44 -18.78 4.58
N ILE A 84 19.57 -19.15 4.01
CA ILE A 84 19.67 -19.84 2.73
C ILE A 84 20.52 -21.09 2.98
N VAL A 85 20.01 -22.28 2.64
CA VAL A 85 20.70 -23.56 2.89
C VAL A 85 21.12 -24.20 1.57
N ARG A 86 22.25 -24.92 1.57
CA ARG A 86 22.62 -25.75 0.41
C ARG A 86 21.97 -27.13 0.55
N CYS A 87 21.47 -27.66 -0.56
CA CYS A 87 21.05 -29.06 -0.60
C CYS A 87 22.26 -29.98 -0.42
N ARG A 88 22.09 -31.06 0.34
CA ARG A 88 23.16 -32.04 0.58
C ARG A 88 23.46 -32.93 -0.64
N CYS A 89 22.53 -33.05 -1.58
CA CYS A 89 22.63 -33.95 -2.74
C CYS A 89 23.09 -33.18 -3.99
N CYS A 90 22.31 -32.15 -4.40
CA CYS A 90 22.59 -31.35 -5.61
C CYS A 90 23.58 -30.19 -5.38
N GLY A 91 23.90 -29.84 -4.13
CA GLY A 91 24.66 -28.62 -3.80
C GLY A 91 23.93 -27.29 -4.08
N ARG A 92 22.77 -27.31 -4.77
CA ARG A 92 21.99 -26.11 -5.11
C ARG A 92 21.47 -25.42 -3.87
N VAL A 93 21.39 -24.11 -3.97
CA VAL A 93 20.89 -23.19 -2.97
C VAL A 93 19.36 -23.30 -2.89
N LYS A 94 18.82 -23.50 -1.69
CA LYS A 94 17.38 -23.62 -1.44
C LYS A 94 16.97 -22.85 -0.20
N LEU A 95 15.69 -22.47 -0.14
CA LEU A 95 15.07 -21.94 1.07
C LEU A 95 14.90 -23.06 2.11
N PRO A 96 14.94 -22.73 3.42
CA PRO A 96 14.58 -23.67 4.47
C PRO A 96 13.16 -24.20 4.19
N HIS A 97 12.97 -25.51 4.34
CA HIS A 97 11.73 -26.26 4.06
C HIS A 97 11.34 -26.50 2.60
N PHE A 98 12.10 -25.98 1.62
CA PHE A 98 11.93 -26.41 0.23
C PHE A 98 12.74 -27.69 -0.05
N TYR A 99 12.16 -28.63 -0.80
CA TYR A 99 12.83 -29.85 -1.24
C TYR A 99 13.59 -29.59 -2.56
N CYS A 100 14.93 -29.68 -2.55
CA CYS A 100 15.72 -29.96 -3.78
C CYS A 100 15.76 -31.48 -3.93
N CYS A 101 15.90 -31.97 -5.17
CA CYS A 101 16.13 -33.39 -5.46
C CYS A 101 15.02 -34.35 -5.02
N SER A 102 13.75 -33.96 -5.13
CA SER A 102 12.60 -34.84 -4.82
C SER A 102 12.60 -35.41 -3.37
N GLY A 103 13.45 -34.88 -2.47
CA GLY A 103 13.56 -35.36 -1.10
C GLY A 103 14.59 -36.46 -0.84
N GLU A 104 15.42 -36.83 -1.82
CA GLU A 104 16.55 -37.72 -1.55
C GLU A 104 17.46 -37.06 -0.49
N LYS A 105 17.74 -37.77 0.60
CA LYS A 105 18.69 -37.32 1.63
C LYS A 105 20.02 -37.92 1.24
N GLY A 106 20.89 -37.11 0.63
CA GLY A 106 22.19 -37.54 0.13
C GLY A 106 22.90 -38.42 1.16
N ASN A 107 23.31 -39.60 0.71
CA ASN A 107 24.04 -40.55 1.52
C ASN A 107 25.43 -39.94 1.80
N PRO A 108 25.86 -39.72 3.06
CA PRO A 108 27.16 -39.12 3.34
C PRO A 108 28.36 -40.01 2.96
N GLY A 109 28.14 -41.16 2.33
CA GLY A 109 29.16 -42.13 1.92
C GLY A 109 29.57 -42.09 0.44
N ASP A 110 28.83 -41.40 -0.44
CA ASP A 110 29.19 -41.31 -1.85
C ASP A 110 29.95 -40.01 -2.12
N SER A 111 31.20 -39.98 -1.67
CA SER A 111 32.19 -39.02 -2.14
C SER A 111 33.41 -39.82 -2.56
N SER A 112 33.73 -39.75 -3.85
CA SER A 112 34.94 -40.24 -4.54
C SER A 112 35.10 -41.76 -4.77
N SER A 113 34.75 -42.18 -5.98
CA SER A 113 35.64 -42.95 -6.87
C SER A 113 35.70 -42.24 -8.21
#